data_AF-A0A1A8MGF7-F1
#
_entry.id   AF-A0A1A8MGF7-F1
#
_cell.length_a   1.000
_cell.length_b   1.000
_cell.length_c   1.000
_cell.angle_alpha   90.00
_cell.angle_beta   90.00
_cell.angle_gamma   90.00
#
_symmetry.space_group_name_H-M   'P 1'
#
loop_
_entity.id
_entity.type
_entity.pdbx_description
1 polymer ?
#
loop_
_entity_poly.entity_id
_entity_poly.type
_entity_poly.pdbx_seq_one_letter_code
_entity_poly.pdbx_strand_id
1 'polypeptide(L)'
;MLLLMDVMEGDCVLESGSGSGAMALFLSRAVGSKGSVLSVELREDHHRRAVLNYERWRTSWALRRGHEWPDNVDFHISDLCSTSALLAGRGFHSVALDLINPHLVLATVLPHLHPGGVCAVYLANVTQVIDLLEGLRCAALPLLCERIIEVPVRDWVVAPALQKDRHFCTRKAPNPDGNLRQEAKALDQPDSDDDDLSPAFGSVPYIARPHPEQMSHTAFLVKLRKCVR
;
A
#
# COMPACT_ATOMS: atom_id res chain seq x y z
N MET A 1 -4.82 2.04 -1.74
CA MET A 1 -6.14 1.66 -2.30
C MET A 1 -7.20 1.57 -1.22
N LEU A 2 -7.17 0.61 -0.28
CA LEU A 2 -8.20 0.47 0.77
C LEU A 2 -8.59 1.78 1.47
N LEU A 3 -7.59 2.59 1.88
CA LEU A 3 -7.83 3.90 2.51
C LEU A 3 -8.70 4.85 1.68
N LEU A 4 -8.66 4.74 0.35
CA LEU A 4 -9.47 5.57 -0.54
C LEU A 4 -10.89 5.03 -0.69
N MET A 5 -11.08 3.72 -0.54
CA MET A 5 -12.30 3.01 -0.91
C MET A 5 -13.36 3.00 0.20
N ASP A 6 -13.04 3.47 1.41
CA ASP A 6 -13.98 3.53 2.54
C ASP A 6 -14.63 2.15 2.86
N VAL A 7 -13.91 1.04 2.63
CA VAL A 7 -14.42 -0.35 2.81
C VAL A 7 -14.57 -0.71 4.28
N MET A 8 -15.71 -1.31 4.63
CA MET A 8 -16.07 -1.77 5.97
C MET A 8 -16.48 -3.25 6.02
N GLU A 9 -16.58 -3.80 7.23
CA GLU A 9 -17.12 -5.15 7.42
C GLU A 9 -18.57 -5.23 6.93
N GLY A 10 -18.90 -6.25 6.14
CA GLY A 10 -20.21 -6.41 5.52
C GLY A 10 -20.31 -5.90 4.09
N ASP A 11 -19.33 -5.14 3.62
CA ASP A 11 -19.37 -4.59 2.26
C ASP A 11 -19.21 -5.67 1.20
N CYS A 12 -19.94 -5.49 0.10
CA CYS A 12 -19.70 -6.17 -1.18
C CYS A 12 -18.79 -5.29 -2.06
N VAL A 13 -17.63 -5.80 -2.43
CA VAL A 13 -16.61 -5.07 -3.20
C VAL A 13 -16.33 -5.77 -4.52
N LEU A 14 -16.22 -5.00 -5.61
CA LEU A 14 -15.74 -5.49 -6.89
C LEU A 14 -14.24 -5.18 -7.05
N GLU A 15 -13.46 -6.18 -7.45
CA GLU A 15 -12.08 -6.04 -7.88
C GLU A 15 -11.96 -6.51 -9.33
N SER A 16 -11.16 -5.79 -10.13
CA SER A 16 -10.77 -6.25 -11.46
C SER A 16 -9.29 -6.03 -11.70
N GLY A 17 -8.63 -7.06 -12.23
CA GLY A 17 -7.18 -7.19 -12.22
C GLY A 17 -6.70 -7.99 -11.01
N SER A 18 -7.18 -9.24 -10.88
CA SER A 18 -6.85 -10.10 -9.73
C SER A 18 -5.34 -10.33 -9.60
N GLY A 19 -4.62 -10.45 -10.73
CA GLY A 19 -3.16 -10.49 -10.78
C GLY A 19 -2.53 -11.67 -10.04
N SER A 20 -2.09 -11.45 -8.80
CA SER A 20 -1.55 -12.48 -7.90
C SER A 20 -2.45 -12.77 -6.69
N GLY A 21 -3.58 -12.05 -6.56
CA GLY A 21 -4.51 -12.15 -5.42
C GLY A 21 -4.11 -11.32 -4.20
N ALA A 22 -3.06 -10.48 -4.30
CA ALA A 22 -2.60 -9.69 -3.16
C ALA A 22 -3.66 -8.69 -2.68
N MET A 23 -4.22 -7.89 -3.59
CA MET A 23 -5.28 -6.93 -3.25
C MET A 23 -6.56 -7.65 -2.81
N ALA A 24 -6.96 -8.72 -3.50
CA ALA A 24 -8.05 -9.61 -3.07
C ALA A 24 -7.94 -10.05 -1.60
N LEU A 25 -6.76 -10.42 -1.11
CA LEU A 25 -6.55 -10.78 0.30
C LEU A 25 -6.74 -9.58 1.26
N PHE A 26 -6.30 -8.39 0.86
CA PHE A 26 -6.53 -7.16 1.62
C PHE A 26 -8.02 -6.80 1.69
N LEU A 27 -8.74 -6.93 0.56
CA LEU A 27 -10.19 -6.68 0.49
C LEU A 27 -10.96 -7.72 1.29
N SER A 28 -10.63 -9.01 1.13
CA SER A 28 -11.18 -10.14 1.89
C SER A 28 -11.11 -9.89 3.40
N ARG A 29 -9.99 -9.35 3.88
CA ARG A 29 -9.83 -8.98 5.28
C ARG A 29 -10.73 -7.82 5.69
N ALA A 30 -10.81 -6.79 4.86
CA ALA A 30 -11.54 -5.55 5.16
C ALA A 30 -13.05 -5.77 5.20
N VAL A 31 -13.60 -6.55 4.25
CA VAL A 31 -15.04 -6.85 4.20
C VAL A 31 -15.48 -7.85 5.27
N GLY A 32 -14.53 -8.59 5.87
CA GLY A 32 -14.77 -9.52 6.97
C GLY A 32 -15.71 -10.69 6.60
N SER A 33 -16.22 -11.39 7.60
CA SER A 33 -17.04 -12.60 7.40
C SER A 33 -18.46 -12.34 6.90
N LYS A 34 -18.93 -11.09 6.98
CA LYS A 34 -20.28 -10.69 6.55
C LYS A 34 -20.29 -10.07 5.14
N GLY A 35 -19.13 -9.69 4.63
CA GLY A 35 -18.99 -9.07 3.32
C GLY A 35 -18.46 -10.05 2.29
N SER A 36 -18.24 -9.55 1.07
CA SER A 36 -17.76 -10.35 -0.05
C SER A 36 -16.94 -9.54 -1.04
N VAL A 37 -16.05 -10.21 -1.75
CA VAL A 37 -15.25 -9.65 -2.84
C VAL A 37 -15.55 -10.46 -4.10
N LEU A 38 -15.99 -9.80 -5.16
CA LEU A 38 -16.01 -10.38 -6.50
C LEU A 38 -14.72 -9.95 -7.21
N SER A 39 -13.85 -10.90 -7.52
CA SER A 39 -12.55 -10.63 -8.16
C SER A 39 -12.56 -11.15 -9.59
N VAL A 40 -12.51 -10.23 -10.56
CA VAL A 40 -12.57 -10.56 -11.99
C VAL A 40 -11.18 -10.48 -12.61
N GLU A 41 -10.83 -11.46 -13.43
CA GLU A 41 -9.55 -11.52 -14.13
C GLU A 41 -9.74 -12.00 -15.56
N LEU A 42 -9.11 -11.32 -16.51
CA LEU A 42 -9.17 -11.69 -17.92
C LEU A 42 -8.24 -12.87 -18.23
N ARG A 43 -7.09 -12.90 -17.56
CA ARG A 43 -6.00 -13.84 -17.84
C ARG A 43 -6.09 -15.09 -16.98
N GLU A 44 -6.25 -16.24 -17.63
CA GLU A 44 -6.39 -17.52 -16.94
C GLU A 44 -5.20 -17.89 -16.03
N ASP A 45 -3.98 -17.59 -16.46
CA ASP A 45 -2.76 -17.86 -15.68
C ASP A 45 -2.73 -17.04 -14.38
N HIS A 46 -3.12 -15.77 -14.47
CA HIS A 46 -3.26 -14.88 -13.32
C HIS A 46 -4.40 -15.31 -12.40
N HIS A 47 -5.55 -15.67 -12.96
CA HIS A 47 -6.69 -16.17 -12.21
C HIS A 47 -6.30 -17.40 -11.37
N ARG A 48 -5.70 -18.43 -12.01
CA ARG A 48 -5.24 -19.64 -11.32
C ARG A 48 -4.25 -19.32 -10.19
N ARG A 49 -3.33 -18.38 -10.43
CA ARG A 49 -2.36 -17.95 -9.41
C ARG A 49 -3.02 -17.23 -8.24
N ALA A 50 -3.99 -16.36 -8.49
CA ALA A 50 -4.72 -15.64 -7.45
C ALA A 50 -5.51 -16.60 -6.56
N VAL A 51 -6.25 -17.54 -7.15
CA VAL A 51 -6.98 -18.60 -6.43
C VAL A 51 -6.02 -19.44 -5.58
N LEU A 52 -4.91 -19.91 -6.16
CA LEU A 52 -3.93 -20.72 -5.44
C LEU A 52 -3.31 -19.98 -4.26
N ASN A 53 -2.98 -18.70 -4.41
CA ASN A 53 -2.43 -17.89 -3.33
C ASN A 53 -3.46 -17.63 -2.22
N TYR A 54 -4.73 -17.42 -2.60
CA TYR A 54 -5.84 -17.28 -1.67
C TYR A 54 -6.03 -18.55 -0.83
N GLU A 55 -6.11 -19.72 -1.46
CA GLU A 55 -6.23 -21.02 -0.78
C GLU A 55 -5.04 -21.31 0.16
N ARG A 56 -3.81 -21.02 -0.30
CA ARG A 56 -2.60 -21.16 0.52
C ARG A 56 -2.65 -20.27 1.76
N TRP A 57 -3.08 -19.01 1.60
CA TRP A 57 -3.24 -18.10 2.72
C TRP A 57 -4.27 -18.62 3.72
N ARG A 58 -5.46 -19.02 3.25
CA ARG A 58 -6.52 -19.58 4.11
C ARG A 58 -6.05 -20.80 4.88
N THR A 59 -5.34 -21.72 4.21
CA THR A 59 -4.75 -22.92 4.83
C THR A 59 -3.74 -22.56 5.91
N SER A 60 -2.78 -21.69 5.60
CA SER A 60 -1.75 -21.25 6.56
C SER A 60 -2.36 -20.51 7.76
N TRP A 61 -3.37 -19.68 7.50
CA TRP A 61 -4.11 -18.97 8.55
C TRP A 61 -4.79 -19.93 9.51
N ALA A 62 -5.53 -20.91 8.99
CA ALA A 62 -6.24 -21.90 9.80
C ALA A 62 -5.27 -22.68 10.71
N LEU A 63 -4.14 -23.14 10.15
CA LEU A 63 -3.10 -23.83 10.92
C LEU A 63 -2.51 -22.97 12.04
N ARG A 64 -2.31 -21.66 11.81
CA ARG A 64 -1.70 -20.76 12.80
C ARG A 64 -2.67 -20.29 13.87
N ARG A 65 -3.94 -20.07 13.51
CA ARG A 65 -4.94 -19.39 14.37
C ARG A 65 -5.93 -20.33 15.02
N GLY A 66 -6.08 -21.56 14.52
CA GLY A 66 -7.07 -22.53 15.02
C GLY A 66 -8.50 -22.24 14.60
N HIS A 67 -8.72 -21.31 13.66
CA HIS A 67 -10.01 -21.04 13.05
C HIS A 67 -9.82 -20.61 11.59
N GLU A 68 -10.83 -20.82 10.77
CA GLU A 68 -10.75 -20.54 9.34
C GLU A 68 -10.68 -19.05 9.02
N TRP A 69 -10.08 -18.74 7.88
CA TRP A 69 -10.21 -17.43 7.23
C TRP A 69 -11.52 -17.41 6.42
N PRO A 70 -12.29 -16.30 6.45
CA PRO A 70 -13.57 -16.22 5.73
C PRO A 70 -13.43 -16.56 4.23
N ASP A 71 -14.27 -17.45 3.73
CA ASP A 71 -14.34 -17.79 2.30
C ASP A 71 -15.20 -16.77 1.55
N ASN A 72 -14.68 -15.56 1.41
CA ASN A 72 -15.45 -14.39 1.00
C ASN A 72 -14.92 -13.76 -0.29
N VAL A 73 -14.09 -14.46 -1.07
CA VAL A 73 -13.62 -14.00 -2.38
C VAL A 73 -14.08 -14.96 -3.46
N ASP A 74 -14.88 -14.44 -4.39
CA ASP A 74 -15.39 -15.14 -5.56
C ASP A 74 -14.55 -14.75 -6.78
N PHE A 75 -13.68 -15.65 -7.25
CA PHE A 75 -12.80 -15.41 -8.40
C PHE A 75 -13.48 -15.86 -9.70
N HIS A 76 -13.50 -14.97 -10.70
CA HIS A 76 -14.08 -15.25 -12.02
C HIS A 76 -13.10 -14.92 -13.13
N ILE A 77 -12.98 -15.86 -14.08
CA ILE A 77 -12.31 -15.60 -15.36
C ILE A 77 -13.30 -14.97 -16.34
N SER A 78 -13.11 -13.69 -16.66
CA SER A 78 -14.02 -12.96 -17.54
C SER A 78 -13.42 -11.64 -18.01
N ASP A 79 -13.89 -11.18 -19.17
CA ASP A 79 -13.68 -9.80 -19.60
C ASP A 79 -14.80 -8.89 -19.04
N LEU A 80 -14.41 -7.99 -18.14
CA LEU A 80 -15.31 -7.04 -17.51
C LEU A 80 -15.89 -6.02 -18.52
N CYS A 81 -15.25 -5.81 -19.67
CA CYS A 81 -15.78 -4.92 -20.72
C CYS A 81 -17.04 -5.51 -21.36
N SER A 82 -17.07 -6.83 -21.55
CA SER A 82 -18.11 -7.52 -22.32
C SER A 82 -19.11 -8.32 -21.46
N THR A 83 -18.86 -8.49 -20.16
CA THR A 83 -19.64 -9.41 -19.32
C THR A 83 -20.48 -8.69 -18.25
N SER A 84 -21.48 -7.92 -18.67
CA SER A 84 -22.46 -7.32 -17.74
C SER A 84 -23.29 -8.37 -16.99
N ALA A 85 -23.48 -9.56 -17.57
CA ALA A 85 -24.21 -10.67 -16.97
C ALA A 85 -23.60 -11.14 -15.64
N LEU A 86 -22.27 -11.05 -15.49
CA LEU A 86 -21.57 -11.43 -14.25
C LEU A 86 -21.93 -10.48 -13.08
N LEU A 87 -22.19 -9.21 -13.40
CA LEU A 87 -22.54 -8.18 -12.42
C LEU A 87 -24.07 -8.09 -12.20
N ALA A 88 -24.88 -8.74 -13.03
CA ALA A 88 -26.33 -8.66 -12.97
C ALA A 88 -26.87 -9.06 -11.58
N GLY A 89 -27.76 -8.25 -11.03
CA GLY A 89 -28.33 -8.46 -9.69
C GLY A 89 -27.39 -8.15 -8.52
N ARG A 90 -26.14 -7.73 -8.78
CA ARG A 90 -25.18 -7.35 -7.74
C ARG A 90 -25.14 -5.83 -7.54
N GLY A 91 -24.94 -5.44 -6.28
CA GLY A 91 -24.63 -4.07 -5.85
C GLY A 91 -23.30 -4.04 -5.10
N PHE A 92 -22.45 -3.07 -5.41
CA PHE A 92 -21.13 -2.92 -4.81
C PHE A 92 -21.03 -1.62 -4.03
N HIS A 93 -20.47 -1.70 -2.84
CA HIS A 93 -20.20 -0.55 -1.97
C HIS A 93 -18.99 0.23 -2.50
N SER A 94 -17.97 -0.51 -2.96
CA SER A 94 -16.76 0.04 -3.56
C SER A 94 -16.23 -0.85 -4.69
N VAL A 95 -15.41 -0.25 -5.55
CA VAL A 95 -14.76 -0.90 -6.70
C VAL A 95 -13.26 -0.61 -6.64
N ALA A 96 -12.42 -1.63 -6.89
CA ALA A 96 -10.99 -1.50 -7.13
C ALA A 96 -10.66 -1.93 -8.56
N LEU A 97 -9.99 -1.07 -9.33
CA LEU A 97 -9.55 -1.37 -10.69
C LEU A 97 -8.03 -1.28 -10.78
N ASP A 98 -7.39 -2.39 -11.16
CA ASP A 98 -5.98 -2.47 -11.54
C ASP A 98 -5.88 -3.04 -12.96
N LEU A 99 -6.22 -2.19 -13.92
CA LEU A 99 -6.34 -2.54 -15.34
C LEU A 99 -5.50 -1.59 -16.19
N ILE A 100 -5.08 -2.05 -17.36
CA ILE A 100 -4.34 -1.21 -18.32
C ILE A 100 -5.22 -0.05 -18.81
N ASN A 101 -6.49 -0.35 -19.14
CA ASN A 101 -7.45 0.59 -19.71
C ASN A 101 -8.74 0.66 -18.87
N PRO A 102 -8.70 1.23 -17.65
CA PRO A 102 -9.85 1.20 -16.74
C PRO A 102 -11.04 2.02 -17.25
N HIS A 103 -10.83 3.02 -18.11
CA HIS A 103 -11.91 3.82 -18.69
C HIS A 103 -12.92 2.98 -19.49
N LEU A 104 -12.49 1.86 -20.08
CA LEU A 104 -13.34 1.00 -20.90
C LEU A 104 -14.37 0.20 -20.07
N VAL A 105 -14.09 -0.08 -18.80
CA VAL A 105 -14.98 -0.89 -17.94
C VAL A 105 -15.97 -0.05 -17.13
N LEU A 106 -15.75 1.26 -17.02
CA LEU A 106 -16.54 2.11 -16.12
C LEU A 106 -18.03 2.13 -16.49
N ALA A 107 -18.37 2.16 -17.77
CA ALA A 107 -19.77 2.13 -18.21
C ALA A 107 -20.49 0.84 -17.79
N THR A 108 -19.78 -0.29 -17.76
CA THR A 108 -20.31 -1.59 -17.33
C THR A 108 -20.41 -1.69 -15.81
N VAL A 109 -19.43 -1.16 -15.07
CA VAL A 109 -19.36 -1.28 -13.61
C VAL A 109 -20.27 -0.27 -12.89
N LEU A 110 -20.36 0.95 -13.41
CA LEU A 110 -21.03 2.05 -12.72
C LEU A 110 -22.51 1.81 -12.38
N PRO A 111 -23.33 1.12 -13.21
CA PRO A 111 -24.69 0.75 -12.84
C PRO A 111 -24.79 -0.06 -11.53
N HIS A 112 -23.77 -0.85 -11.22
CA HIS A 112 -23.73 -1.76 -10.07
C HIS A 112 -23.08 -1.13 -8.83
N LEU A 113 -22.37 -0.01 -8.97
CA LEU A 113 -21.82 0.73 -7.84
C LEU A 113 -22.94 1.52 -7.12
N HIS A 114 -23.05 1.41 -5.80
CA HIS A 114 -24.03 2.18 -5.04
C HIS A 114 -23.80 3.70 -5.19
N PRO A 115 -24.85 4.53 -5.19
CA PRO A 115 -24.69 5.98 -5.19
C PRO A 115 -23.83 6.42 -3.99
N GLY A 116 -22.89 7.35 -4.21
CA GLY A 116 -21.89 7.72 -3.22
C GLY A 116 -20.73 6.72 -3.07
N GLY A 117 -20.80 5.54 -3.68
CA GLY A 117 -19.74 4.53 -3.65
C GLY A 117 -18.47 5.00 -4.34
N VAL A 118 -17.34 4.41 -3.94
CA VAL A 118 -16.01 4.77 -4.44
C VAL A 118 -15.51 3.76 -5.46
N CYS A 119 -15.04 4.24 -6.60
CA CYS A 119 -14.20 3.50 -7.53
C CYS A 119 -12.76 3.99 -7.39
N ALA A 120 -11.90 3.16 -6.80
CA ALA A 120 -10.48 3.42 -6.71
C ALA A 120 -9.75 2.76 -7.88
N VAL A 121 -8.81 3.48 -8.49
CA VAL A 121 -8.07 3.00 -9.67
C VAL A 121 -6.57 3.10 -9.42
N TYR A 122 -5.84 2.04 -9.73
CA TYR A 122 -4.38 1.97 -9.69
C TYR A 122 -3.82 2.14 -11.11
N LEU A 123 -2.96 3.13 -11.33
CA LEU A 123 -2.41 3.46 -12.66
C LEU A 123 -0.92 3.78 -12.60
N ALA A 124 -0.11 3.01 -13.33
CA ALA A 124 1.35 3.16 -13.32
C ALA A 124 1.84 4.45 -14.04
N ASN A 125 1.06 4.99 -14.98
CA ASN A 125 1.48 6.15 -15.77
C ASN A 125 0.48 7.30 -15.66
N VAL A 126 1.00 8.52 -15.62
CA VAL A 126 0.17 9.73 -15.61
C VAL A 126 -0.66 9.87 -16.88
N THR A 127 -0.18 9.35 -18.02
CA THR A 127 -0.93 9.31 -19.27
C THR A 127 -2.19 8.46 -19.16
N GLN A 128 -2.14 7.33 -18.44
CA GLN A 128 -3.34 6.52 -18.18
C GLN A 128 -4.34 7.26 -17.28
N VAL A 129 -3.87 8.13 -16.38
CA VAL A 129 -4.76 8.99 -15.57
C VAL A 129 -5.46 10.01 -16.47
N ILE A 130 -4.77 10.57 -17.45
CA ILE A 130 -5.35 11.48 -18.46
C ILE A 130 -6.42 10.73 -19.27
N ASP A 131 -6.10 9.55 -19.80
CA ASP A 131 -7.05 8.72 -20.57
C ASP A 131 -8.27 8.31 -19.73
N LEU A 132 -8.06 8.03 -18.43
CA LEU A 132 -9.15 7.79 -17.49
C LEU A 132 -10.11 8.98 -17.43
N LEU A 133 -9.60 10.17 -17.11
CA LEU A 133 -10.41 11.38 -16.97
C LEU A 133 -11.09 11.80 -18.28
N GLU A 134 -10.39 11.64 -19.40
CA GLU A 134 -10.95 11.92 -20.73
C GLU A 134 -12.07 10.93 -21.07
N GLY A 135 -11.91 9.65 -20.73
CA GLY A 135 -12.97 8.65 -20.84
C GLY A 135 -14.21 9.00 -20.02
N LEU A 136 -14.04 9.47 -18.78
CA LEU A 136 -15.15 9.97 -17.94
C LEU A 136 -15.89 11.14 -18.62
N ARG A 137 -15.14 12.11 -19.16
CA ARG A 137 -15.68 13.29 -19.83
C ARG A 137 -16.46 12.93 -21.09
N CYS A 138 -15.86 12.12 -21.96
CA CYS A 138 -16.46 11.70 -23.24
C CYS A 138 -17.72 10.85 -23.05
N ALA A 139 -17.72 9.94 -22.07
CA ALA A 139 -18.87 9.11 -21.76
C ALA A 139 -19.91 9.79 -20.84
N ALA A 140 -19.64 11.04 -20.42
CA ALA A 140 -20.48 11.81 -19.49
C ALA A 140 -20.93 11.00 -18.26
N LEU A 141 -20.01 10.20 -17.70
CA LEU A 141 -20.31 9.33 -16.57
C LEU A 141 -20.50 10.17 -15.28
N PRO A 142 -21.49 9.83 -14.42
CA PRO A 142 -21.70 10.52 -13.13
C PRO A 142 -20.64 10.11 -12.08
N LEU A 143 -19.35 10.29 -12.41
CA LEU A 143 -18.21 10.07 -11.53
C LEU A 143 -17.47 11.39 -11.30
N LEU A 144 -17.26 11.73 -10.03
CA LEU A 144 -16.41 12.84 -9.63
C LEU A 144 -15.02 12.30 -9.30
N CYS A 145 -13.97 12.86 -9.92
CA CYS A 145 -12.60 12.63 -9.48
C CYS A 145 -12.32 13.48 -8.23
N GLU A 146 -12.31 12.85 -7.05
CA GLU A 146 -12.09 13.56 -5.78
C GLU A 146 -10.61 13.76 -5.50
N ARG A 147 -9.77 12.82 -5.94
CA ARG A 147 -8.34 12.83 -5.62
C ARG A 147 -7.52 11.99 -6.57
N ILE A 148 -6.31 12.46 -6.86
CA ILE A 148 -5.23 11.69 -7.47
C ILE A 148 -4.02 11.84 -6.55
N ILE A 149 -3.48 10.72 -6.06
CA ILE A 149 -2.33 10.74 -5.16
C ILE A 149 -1.26 9.75 -5.59
N GLU A 150 -0.03 10.04 -5.21
CA GLU A 150 1.05 9.07 -5.08
C GLU A 150 1.39 8.94 -3.59
N VAL A 151 1.80 7.75 -3.15
CA VAL A 151 2.17 7.49 -1.75
C VAL A 151 3.63 7.04 -1.69
N PRO A 152 4.60 7.97 -1.54
CA PRO A 152 6.00 7.61 -1.39
C PRO A 152 6.27 7.06 0.01
N VAL A 153 7.01 5.96 0.10
CA VAL A 153 7.55 5.43 1.35
C VAL A 153 9.05 5.67 1.34
N ARG A 154 9.56 6.33 2.38
CA ARG A 154 10.98 6.65 2.50
C ARG A 154 11.59 6.00 3.73
N ASP A 155 12.53 5.10 3.52
CA ASP A 155 13.21 4.40 4.59
C ASP A 155 14.30 5.28 5.21
N TRP A 156 14.47 5.16 6.52
CA TRP A 156 15.49 5.89 7.27
C TRP A 156 16.42 4.92 7.99
N VAL A 157 17.71 5.26 7.97
CA VAL A 157 18.71 4.61 8.82
C VAL A 157 18.96 5.49 10.01
N VAL A 158 18.76 4.90 11.19
CA VAL A 158 19.09 5.50 12.48
C VAL A 158 20.10 4.59 13.15
N ALA A 159 21.32 5.11 13.36
CA ALA A 159 22.42 4.34 13.92
C ALA A 159 23.24 5.19 14.90
N PRO A 160 23.90 4.58 15.89
CA PRO A 160 24.88 5.27 16.71
C PRO A 160 25.96 5.90 15.83
N ALA A 161 26.38 7.12 16.16
CA ALA A 161 27.50 7.76 15.47
C ALA A 161 28.80 7.03 15.83
N LEU A 162 29.52 6.62 14.80
CA LEU A 162 30.82 5.94 14.93
C LEU A 162 31.94 6.87 14.46
N GLN A 163 33.06 6.80 15.15
CA GLN A 163 34.33 7.36 14.74
C GLN A 163 34.98 6.46 13.66
N LYS A 164 36.05 6.94 13.02
CA LYS A 164 36.73 6.19 11.94
C LYS A 164 37.33 4.86 12.39
N ASP A 165 37.68 4.77 13.67
CA ASP A 165 38.20 3.59 14.37
C ASP A 165 37.09 2.62 14.83
N ARG A 166 35.82 2.92 14.53
CA ARG A 166 34.62 2.18 14.94
C ARG A 166 34.26 2.27 16.43
N HIS A 167 34.87 3.19 17.17
CA HIS A 167 34.38 3.53 18.51
C HIS A 167 33.18 4.47 18.43
N PHE A 168 32.30 4.43 19.44
CA PHE A 168 31.17 5.35 19.49
C PHE A 168 31.64 6.79 19.71
N CYS A 169 30.97 7.74 19.07
CA CYS A 169 31.10 9.14 19.45
C CYS A 169 30.47 9.37 20.84
N THR A 170 31.00 10.32 21.60
CA THR A 170 30.44 10.70 22.91
C THR A 170 29.83 12.10 22.82
N ARG A 171 28.64 12.29 23.41
CA ARG A 171 28.02 13.61 23.54
C ARG A 171 28.86 14.50 24.45
N LYS A 172 29.22 15.69 23.97
CA LYS A 172 29.88 16.72 24.77
C LYS A 172 28.82 17.67 25.31
N ALA A 173 28.84 17.93 26.62
CA ALA A 173 28.00 18.96 27.21
C ALA A 173 28.42 20.35 26.69
N PRO A 174 27.49 21.30 26.49
CA PRO A 174 27.85 22.69 26.21
C PRO A 174 28.69 23.24 27.36
N ASN A 175 29.83 23.85 27.06
CA ASN A 175 30.70 24.43 28.08
C ASN A 175 30.20 25.86 28.41
N PRO A 176 29.74 26.15 29.63
CA PRO A 176 29.17 27.46 29.96
C PRO A 176 30.21 28.59 30.00
N ASP A 177 31.51 28.28 30.17
CA ASP A 177 32.59 29.25 30.20
C ASP A 177 33.53 29.07 28.98
N GLY A 178 33.41 29.98 28.02
CA GLY A 178 34.08 29.94 26.72
C GLY A 178 35.59 30.16 26.76
N ASN A 179 36.37 29.14 27.12
CA ASN A 179 37.81 29.10 26.89
C ASN A 179 38.17 28.14 25.75
N LEU A 180 38.29 28.68 24.53
CA LEU A 180 38.66 28.01 23.27
C LEU A 180 40.16 27.55 23.20
N ARG A 181 40.80 27.20 24.32
CA ARG A 181 42.24 26.93 24.36
C ARG A 181 42.61 25.57 24.96
N GLN A 182 42.06 24.49 24.42
CA GLN A 182 42.53 23.14 24.78
C GLN A 182 42.20 22.07 23.72
N GLU A 183 42.30 22.39 22.42
CA GLU A 183 42.07 21.41 21.36
C GLU A 183 43.33 20.63 20.90
N ALA A 184 44.52 20.89 21.48
CA ALA A 184 45.78 20.37 20.94
C ALA A 184 46.58 19.41 21.86
N LYS A 185 46.02 18.89 22.96
CA LYS A 185 46.73 17.95 23.84
C LYS A 185 45.84 16.78 24.28
N ALA A 186 45.51 15.90 23.34
CA ALA A 186 45.02 14.55 23.65
C ALA A 186 45.48 13.56 22.56
N LEU A 187 46.69 13.75 22.05
CA LEU A 187 47.46 12.70 21.41
C LEU A 187 48.45 12.23 22.49
N ASP A 188 48.46 10.93 22.76
CA ASP A 188 49.29 10.19 23.72
C ASP A 188 48.83 10.19 25.19
N GLN A 189 47.91 9.27 25.52
CA GLN A 189 47.99 8.48 26.77
C GLN A 189 47.63 7.01 26.49
N PRO A 190 48.29 6.05 27.17
CA PRO A 190 48.43 4.67 26.73
C PRO A 190 47.20 3.82 27.06
N ASP A 191 47.07 2.71 26.33
CA ASP A 191 46.12 1.62 26.53
C ASP A 191 46.04 1.21 28.00
N SER A 192 44.99 1.65 28.69
CA SER A 192 44.54 1.04 29.93
C SER A 192 43.49 0.01 29.56
N ASP A 193 43.83 -1.27 29.73
CA ASP A 193 42.91 -2.39 29.78
C ASP A 193 41.80 -2.09 30.80
N ASP A 194 40.66 -1.61 30.33
CA ASP A 194 39.41 -1.54 31.10
C ASP A 194 38.28 -2.13 30.25
N ASP A 195 37.75 -3.24 30.76
CA ASP A 195 36.62 -4.03 30.32
C ASP A 195 35.50 -3.20 29.63
N ASP A 196 35.04 -3.71 28.49
CA ASP A 196 33.64 -4.05 28.13
C ASP A 196 32.46 -3.21 28.70
N LEU A 197 32.69 -1.94 29.02
CA LEU A 197 31.67 -1.02 29.52
C LEU A 197 30.97 -0.39 28.34
N SER A 198 29.85 -1.00 27.94
CA SER A 198 28.91 -0.42 27.00
C SER A 198 28.61 1.05 27.39
N PRO A 199 28.61 2.00 26.44
CA PRO A 199 28.44 3.41 26.75
C PRO A 199 27.12 3.66 27.46
N ALA A 200 27.11 4.55 28.46
CA ALA A 200 25.92 4.84 29.25
C ALA A 200 24.74 5.29 28.36
N PHE A 201 23.51 4.92 28.75
CA PHE A 201 22.30 5.31 28.02
C PHE A 201 22.26 6.83 27.79
N GLY A 202 22.08 7.25 26.54
CA GLY A 202 22.04 8.67 26.15
C GLY A 202 23.40 9.33 25.93
N SER A 203 24.53 8.66 26.20
CA SER A 203 25.87 9.23 25.99
C SER A 203 26.33 9.22 24.53
N VAL A 204 25.76 8.36 23.69
CA VAL A 204 26.11 8.25 22.27
C VAL A 204 25.16 9.11 21.42
N PRO A 205 25.68 10.02 20.57
CA PRO A 205 24.86 10.69 19.57
C PRO A 205 24.50 9.71 18.45
N TYR A 206 23.33 9.88 17.86
CA TYR A 206 22.86 9.07 16.73
C TYR A 206 22.92 9.89 15.46
N ILE A 207 23.22 9.22 14.35
CA ILE A 207 22.98 9.74 13.01
C ILE A 207 21.61 9.25 12.55
N ALA A 208 20.83 10.14 11.95
CA ALA A 208 19.57 9.82 11.30
C ALA A 208 19.61 10.39 9.89
N ARG A 209 19.48 9.53 8.88
CA ARG A 209 19.45 9.94 7.48
C ARG A 209 18.55 9.02 6.65
N PRO A 210 18.03 9.46 5.51
CA PRO A 210 17.38 8.57 4.56
C PRO A 210 18.31 7.39 4.19
N HIS A 211 17.72 6.20 4.06
CA HIS A 211 18.41 5.03 3.51
C HIS A 211 18.90 5.35 2.09
N PRO A 212 20.11 4.90 1.68
CA PRO A 212 20.64 5.22 0.35
C PRO A 212 19.78 4.66 -0.79
N GLU A 213 19.21 3.48 -0.58
CA GLU A 213 18.24 2.87 -1.51
C GLU A 213 16.84 3.27 -1.07
N GLN A 214 16.05 3.76 -2.03
CA GLN A 214 14.67 4.19 -1.82
C GLN A 214 13.79 3.57 -2.88
N MET A 215 12.54 3.28 -2.51
CA MET A 215 11.55 2.84 -3.47
C MET A 215 11.24 3.96 -4.47
N SER A 216 11.16 3.58 -5.75
CA SER A 216 10.74 4.48 -6.83
C SER A 216 9.21 4.51 -6.95
N HIS A 217 8.73 5.30 -7.91
CA HIS A 217 7.31 5.36 -8.28
C HIS A 217 6.72 3.96 -8.48
N THR A 218 5.55 3.73 -7.90
CA THR A 218 4.76 2.52 -8.15
C THR A 218 3.56 2.82 -9.04
N ALA A 219 2.72 3.78 -8.63
CA ALA A 219 1.53 4.20 -9.37
C ALA A 219 0.90 5.46 -8.77
N PHE A 220 0.03 6.06 -9.58
CA PHE A 220 -1.01 6.97 -9.15
C PHE A 220 -2.23 6.19 -8.66
N LEU A 221 -2.80 6.63 -7.54
CA LEU A 221 -4.06 6.14 -7.00
C LEU A 221 -5.13 7.21 -7.23
N VAL A 222 -6.15 6.87 -8.00
CA VAL A 222 -7.26 7.77 -8.33
C VAL A 222 -8.49 7.39 -7.54
N LYS A 223 -9.10 8.34 -6.82
CA LYS A 223 -10.37 8.18 -6.10
C LYS A 223 -11.48 8.83 -6.93
N LEU A 224 -12.38 7.99 -7.46
CA LEU A 224 -13.60 8.43 -8.14
C LEU A 224 -14.81 8.14 -7.26
N ARG A 225 -15.75 9.07 -7.13
CA ARG A 225 -17.01 8.87 -6.39
C ARG A 225 -18.21 8.93 -7.33
N LYS A 226 -19.12 7.97 -7.21
CA LYS A 226 -20.40 7.97 -7.95
C LYS A 226 -21.31 9.06 -7.40
N CYS A 227 -21.68 10.01 -8.24
CA CYS A 227 -22.64 11.06 -7.89
C CYS A 227 -24.08 10.52 -7.96
N VAL A 228 -24.95 11.05 -7.10
CA VAL A 228 -26.41 10.93 -7.28
C VAL A 228 -26.79 11.95 -8.35
N ARG A 229 -27.51 11.52 -9.39
CA ARG A 229 -28.17 12.44 -10.32
C ARG A 229 -29.58 12.73 -9.83
#